data_AF-A0AAJ4SHH1-F1
#
_entry.id   AF-A0AAJ4SHH1-F1
#
_cell.length_a   1.000
_cell.length_b   1.000
_cell.length_c   1.000
_cell.angle_alpha   90.00
_cell.angle_beta   90.00
_cell.angle_gamma   90.00
#
_symmetry.space_group_name_H-M   'P 1'
#
loop_
_entity.id
_entity.type
_entity.pdbx_description
1 polymer ?
#
loop_
_entity_poly.entity_id
_entity_poly.type
_entity_poly.pdbx_seq_one_letter_code
_entity_poly.pdbx_strand_id
1 'polypeptide(L)'
;DNQTVTYVYQKADGHVTVRYVDENGNPVQPDTVLNGKVGEDYSSTHPEQINEYNYLETEGNPTGEYSRDNQTVTYVYQKADGHVTVRYVDENG
;
A
#
# COMPACT_ATOMS: atom_id res chain seq x y z
N ASP A 1 23.90 -6.56 -46.60
CA ASP A 1 22.69 -6.83 -45.78
C ASP A 1 22.70 -5.98 -44.53
N ASN A 2 21.58 -5.31 -44.25
CA ASN A 2 21.39 -4.61 -42.98
C ASN A 2 20.53 -5.50 -42.09
N GLN A 3 21.10 -6.06 -41.03
CA GLN A 3 20.34 -6.85 -40.06
C GLN A 3 19.71 -5.92 -39.04
N THR A 4 18.38 -5.92 -38.98
CA THR A 4 17.64 -5.21 -37.94
C THR A 4 17.49 -6.14 -36.74
N VAL A 5 18.13 -5.80 -35.62
CA VAL A 5 17.92 -6.48 -34.34
C VAL A 5 16.73 -5.82 -33.64
N THR A 6 15.62 -6.53 -33.53
CA THR A 6 14.47 -6.10 -32.73
C THR A 6 14.73 -6.45 -31.27
N TYR A 7 15.03 -5.47 -30.43
CA TYR A 7 15.03 -5.65 -28.97
C TYR A 7 13.59 -5.55 -28.47
N VAL A 8 13.00 -6.68 -28.09
CA VAL A 8 11.74 -6.70 -27.34
C VAL A 8 12.07 -6.52 -25.87
N TYR A 9 11.99 -5.29 -25.36
CA TYR A 9 12.07 -5.02 -23.92
C TYR A 9 10.77 -5.47 -23.26
N GLN A 10 10.80 -6.63 -22.59
CA GLN A 10 9.75 -6.98 -21.65
C GLN A 10 10.02 -6.26 -20.33
N LYS A 11 9.05 -5.48 -19.84
CA LYS A 11 9.12 -4.87 -18.52
C LYS A 11 9.22 -5.98 -17.46
N ALA A 12 10.13 -5.80 -16.50
CA ALA A 12 10.27 -6.70 -15.37
C ALA A 12 9.02 -6.64 -14.47
N ASP A 13 8.76 -7.70 -13.73
CA ASP A 13 7.74 -7.71 -12.68
C ASP A 13 8.18 -6.87 -11.48
N GLY A 14 7.24 -6.16 -10.87
CA GLY A 14 7.38 -5.45 -9.60
C GLY A 14 6.25 -5.84 -8.66
N HIS A 15 6.48 -5.65 -7.36
CA HIS A 15 5.49 -5.96 -6.34
C HIS A 15 5.52 -4.94 -5.20
N VAL A 16 4.35 -4.66 -4.63
CA VAL A 16 4.18 -3.83 -3.44
C VAL A 16 3.50 -4.67 -2.38
N THR A 17 4.11 -4.76 -1.21
CA THR A 17 3.50 -5.41 -0.04
C THR A 17 2.74 -4.37 0.77
N VAL A 18 1.45 -4.58 0.95
CA VAL A 18 0.59 -3.75 1.79
C VAL A 18 0.35 -4.47 3.11
N ARG A 19 0.78 -3.87 4.20
CA ARG A 19 0.72 -4.42 5.56
C ARG A 19 -0.32 -3.70 6.38
N TYR A 20 -0.96 -4.42 7.27
CA TYR A 20 -1.97 -3.88 8.19
C TYR A 20 -1.59 -4.29 9.61
N VAL A 21 -1.10 -3.35 10.40
CA VAL A 21 -0.49 -3.64 11.71
C VAL A 21 -1.03 -2.73 12.81
N ASP A 22 -0.90 -3.15 14.07
CA ASP A 22 -1.11 -2.29 15.23
C ASP A 22 0.12 -1.39 15.49
N GLU A 23 0.03 -0.51 16.50
CA GLU A 23 1.13 0.37 16.95
C GLU A 23 2.39 -0.38 17.40
N ASN A 24 2.30 -1.69 17.68
CA ASN A 24 3.43 -2.54 18.06
C ASN A 24 3.98 -3.35 16.85
N GLY A 25 3.42 -3.17 15.66
CA GLY A 25 3.79 -3.90 14.46
C GLY A 25 3.17 -5.30 14.34
N ASN A 26 2.20 -5.65 15.18
CA ASN A 26 1.49 -6.93 15.08
C ASN A 26 0.45 -6.87 13.96
N PRO A 27 0.32 -7.91 13.12
CA PRO A 27 -0.66 -7.91 12.04
C PRO A 27 -2.10 -7.93 12.59
N VAL A 28 -2.94 -7.01 12.13
CA VAL A 28 -4.38 -6.95 12.45
C VAL A 28 -5.26 -7.62 11.39
N GLN A 29 -4.71 -7.82 10.20
CA GLN A 29 -5.27 -8.66 9.13
C GLN A 29 -4.15 -9.15 8.19
N PRO A 30 -4.43 -10.07 7.24
CA PRO A 30 -3.43 -10.52 6.28
C PRO A 30 -2.91 -9.39 5.39
N ASP A 31 -1.62 -9.46 5.08
CA ASP A 31 -0.98 -8.58 4.09
C ASP A 31 -1.57 -8.81 2.69
N THR A 32 -1.58 -7.76 1.88
CA THR A 32 -1.97 -7.82 0.47
C THR A 32 -0.76 -7.57 -0.42
N VAL A 33 -0.62 -8.33 -1.50
CA VAL A 33 0.46 -8.11 -2.47
C VAL A 33 -0.15 -7.58 -3.76
N LEU A 34 0.24 -6.36 -4.12
CA LEU A 34 -0.06 -5.77 -5.42
C LEU A 34 1.06 -6.16 -6.39
N ASN A 35 0.69 -6.65 -7.56
CA ASN A 35 1.63 -7.07 -8.60
C ASN A 35 1.38 -6.24 -9.86
N GLY A 36 2.46 -5.84 -10.51
CA GLY A 36 2.40 -5.09 -11.76
C GLY A 36 3.73 -5.13 -12.49
N LYS A 37 3.80 -4.44 -13.63
CA LYS A 37 5.07 -4.27 -14.34
C LYS A 37 5.78 -3.02 -13.87
N VAL A 38 7.12 -3.06 -13.83
CA VAL A 38 7.94 -1.91 -13.48
C VAL A 38 7.57 -0.68 -14.32
N GLY A 39 7.36 0.45 -13.64
CA GLY A 39 6.89 1.71 -14.23
C GLY A 39 5.41 1.71 -14.63
N GLU A 40 4.60 0.82 -14.08
CA GLU A 40 3.14 0.97 -14.04
C GLU A 40 2.75 1.59 -12.69
N ASP A 41 1.66 2.35 -12.67
CA ASP A 41 1.15 2.93 -11.44
C ASP A 41 0.50 1.85 -10.54
N TYR A 42 0.65 2.02 -9.23
CA TYR A 42 -0.13 1.34 -8.22
C TYR A 42 -0.81 2.35 -7.30
N SER A 43 -1.92 1.90 -6.73
CA SER A 43 -2.57 2.54 -5.60
C SER A 43 -3.02 1.48 -4.61
N SER A 44 -2.93 1.82 -3.34
CA SER A 44 -3.42 1.02 -2.23
C SER A 44 -4.36 1.87 -1.39
N THR A 45 -5.34 1.21 -0.80
CA THR A 45 -6.30 1.83 0.11
C THR A 45 -6.42 0.98 1.37
N HIS A 46 -6.95 1.62 2.41
CA HIS A 46 -7.19 0.99 3.69
C HIS A 46 -8.65 1.21 4.11
N PRO A 47 -9.23 0.28 4.87
CA PRO A 47 -10.46 0.56 5.59
C PRO A 47 -10.19 1.50 6.76
N GLU A 48 -11.17 2.35 7.10
CA GLU A 48 -11.13 3.21 8.30
C GLU A 48 -11.13 2.41 9.60
N GLN A 49 -11.71 1.20 9.58
CA GLN A 49 -11.79 0.32 10.74
C GLN A 49 -11.58 -1.14 10.33
N ILE A 50 -10.79 -1.88 11.12
CA ILE A 50 -10.61 -3.33 11.03
C ILE A 50 -10.93 -3.91 12.41
N ASN A 51 -12.00 -4.69 12.50
CA ASN A 51 -12.45 -5.28 13.77
C ASN A 51 -12.59 -4.21 14.87
N GLU A 52 -11.81 -4.33 15.95
CA GLU A 52 -11.72 -3.44 17.10
C GLU A 52 -10.61 -2.38 16.96
N TYR A 53 -10.09 -2.13 15.75
CA TYR A 53 -9.03 -1.16 15.50
C TYR A 53 -9.46 -0.09 14.48
N ASN A 54 -9.12 1.17 14.77
CA ASN A 54 -9.30 2.31 13.86
C ASN A 54 -7.99 2.62 13.15
N TYR A 55 -8.07 3.03 11.89
CA TYR A 55 -6.92 3.52 11.15
C TYR A 55 -6.24 4.65 11.94
N LEU A 56 -4.92 4.60 12.07
CA LEU A 56 -4.14 5.62 12.76
C LEU A 56 -3.41 6.48 11.75
N GLU A 57 -2.53 5.86 10.96
CA GLU A 57 -1.66 6.51 9.99
C GLU A 57 -1.15 5.54 8.91
N THR A 58 -0.52 6.09 7.88
CA THR A 58 0.13 5.35 6.79
C THR A 58 1.63 5.61 6.83
N GLU A 59 2.43 4.54 6.77
CA GLU A 59 3.86 4.60 6.53
C GLU A 59 4.18 4.14 5.10
N GLY A 60 5.11 4.83 4.44
CA GLY A 60 5.42 4.61 3.04
C GLY A 60 4.50 5.40 2.11
N ASN A 61 4.46 5.01 0.83
CA ASN A 61 3.71 5.72 -0.20
C ASN A 61 2.56 4.85 -0.70
N PRO A 62 1.28 5.19 -0.41
CA PRO A 62 0.15 4.37 -0.82
C PRO A 62 -0.10 4.41 -2.34
N THR A 63 0.52 5.36 -3.04
CA THR A 63 0.50 5.49 -4.49
C THR A 63 1.92 5.68 -5.02
N GLY A 64 2.15 5.24 -6.26
CA GLY A 64 3.43 5.40 -6.93
C GLY A 64 3.52 4.48 -8.13
N GLU A 65 4.75 4.25 -8.61
CA GLU A 65 5.00 3.29 -9.68
C GLU A 65 5.67 2.02 -9.12
N TYR A 66 5.34 0.87 -9.70
CA TYR A 66 6.06 -0.38 -9.41
C TYR A 66 7.53 -0.22 -9.79
N SER A 67 8.41 -0.64 -8.89
CA SER A 67 9.85 -0.63 -9.09
C SER A 67 10.41 -2.06 -9.02
N ARG A 68 11.70 -2.20 -9.34
CA ARG A 68 12.43 -3.45 -9.09
C ARG A 68 12.79 -3.66 -7.62
N ASP A 69 12.83 -2.57 -6.86
CA ASP A 69 13.11 -2.61 -5.43
C ASP A 69 11.85 -3.03 -4.67
N ASN A 70 12.04 -3.65 -3.51
CA ASN A 70 10.94 -4.05 -2.65
C ASN A 70 10.21 -2.79 -2.15
N GLN A 71 8.91 -2.71 -2.42
CA GLN A 71 8.06 -1.63 -1.97
C GLN A 71 7.12 -2.13 -0.88
N THR A 72 6.95 -1.32 0.16
CA THR A 72 6.06 -1.65 1.28
C THR A 72 5.26 -0.42 1.67
N VAL A 73 3.96 -0.62 1.84
CA VAL A 73 3.03 0.34 2.42
C VAL A 73 2.49 -0.28 3.70
N THR A 74 2.56 0.44 4.80
CA THR A 74 2.05 -0.05 6.09
C THR A 74 0.92 0.86 6.54
N TYR A 75 -0.27 0.29 6.71
CA TYR A 75 -1.38 0.95 7.39
C TYR A 75 -1.34 0.55 8.86
N VAL A 76 -1.13 1.55 9.72
CA VAL A 76 -1.05 1.37 11.17
C VAL A 76 -2.42 1.64 11.78
N TYR A 77 -2.81 0.80 12.73
CA TYR A 77 -4.11 0.83 13.38
C TYR A 77 -3.96 0.91 14.90
N GLN A 78 -4.84 1.69 15.54
CA GLN A 78 -4.92 1.80 16.99
C GLN A 78 -6.17 1.07 17.48
N LYS A 79 -6.05 0.34 18.60
CA LYS A 79 -7.21 -0.32 19.21
C LYS A 79 -8.25 0.74 19.58
N ALA A 80 -9.48 0.54 19.16
CA ALA A 80 -10.60 1.37 19.53
C ALA A 80 -10.84 1.18 21.03
N ASP A 81 -10.33 2.12 21.85
CA ASP A 81 -10.90 2.33 23.17
C ASP A 81 -12.40 2.53 22.97
N GLY A 82 -13.26 1.91 23.78
CA GLY A 82 -14.72 1.96 23.63
C GLY A 82 -15.35 3.37 23.64
N HIS A 83 -14.54 4.41 23.65
CA HIS A 83 -14.87 5.78 23.29
C HIS A 83 -14.70 6.00 21.78
N VAL A 84 -15.82 6.05 21.07
CA VAL A 84 -15.88 6.51 19.67
C VAL A 84 -15.19 7.88 19.57
N THR A 85 -13.99 7.89 18.99
CA THR A 85 -13.37 9.15 18.56
C THR A 85 -13.93 9.45 17.18
N VAL A 86 -14.89 10.36 17.14
CA VAL A 86 -15.36 10.98 15.89
C VAL A 86 -14.15 11.69 15.28
N ARG A 87 -13.54 11.12 14.24
CA ARG A 87 -12.61 11.87 13.41
C ARG A 87 -13.44 12.83 12.57
N TYR A 88 -13.25 14.11 12.84
CA TYR A 88 -13.70 15.21 12.01
C TYR A 88 -13.15 14.98 10.61
N VAL A 89 -14.04 14.88 9.62
CA VAL A 89 -13.65 15.10 8.22
C VAL A 89 -13.21 16.55 8.13
N ASP A 90 -11.96 16.77 7.77
CA ASP A 90 -11.44 18.12 7.55
C ASP A 90 -12.32 18.82 6.50
N GLU A 91 -13.00 19.87 6.94
CA GLU A 91 -13.66 20.86 6.09
C GLU A 91 -12.58 21.55 5.25
N ASN A 92 -12.29 21.02 4.07
CA ASN A 92 -11.68 21.76 2.97
C ASN A 92 -12.24 21.23 1.64
N GLY A 93 -13.45 21.68 1.28
CA GLY A 93 -14.06 21.51 -0.04
C GLY A 93 -15.57 21.66 -0.05
#